data_AF-A0A2J0KX45-F1
#
_entry.id   AF-A0A2J0KX45-F1
#
_cell.length_a   1.000
_cell.length_b   1.000
_cell.length_c   1.000
_cell.angle_alpha   90.00
_cell.angle_beta   90.00
_cell.angle_gamma   90.00
#
_symmetry.space_group_name_H-M   'P 1'
#
loop_
_entity.id
_entity.type
_entity.pdbx_description
1 polymer ?
#
loop_
_entity_poly.entity_id
_entity_poly.type
_entity_poly.pdbx_seq_one_letter_code
_entity_poly.pdbx_strand_id
1 'polypeptide(L)'
;MLKRYQVLLEDWQAEHYKRVCLKYDVSFSEMIRMALCLDIMFASKITFPNYKWSVDMEALVKAIRKKDEYVIDNMNAEKFHNFLSKLYFETRKATELWSKGNTLKTRKSKTKE
;
A
#
# COMPACT_ATOMS: atom_id res chain seq x y z
N MET A 1 13.76 -4.61 -14.92
CA MET A 1 14.14 -5.78 -14.09
C MET A 1 13.77 -5.46 -12.65
N LEU A 2 12.95 -6.29 -11.99
CA LEU A 2 12.62 -6.07 -10.58
C LEU A 2 13.86 -6.36 -9.73
N LYS A 3 14.18 -5.47 -8.78
CA LYS A 3 15.24 -5.70 -7.80
C LYS A 3 14.72 -6.68 -6.74
N ARG A 4 15.56 -7.65 -6.38
CA ARG A 4 15.26 -8.62 -5.30
C ARG A 4 15.80 -8.07 -3.99
N TYR A 5 15.00 -8.14 -2.94
CA TYR A 5 15.37 -7.73 -1.60
C TYR A 5 15.05 -8.89 -0.64
N GLN A 6 15.88 -9.04 0.39
CA GLN A 6 15.60 -9.94 1.51
C GLN A 6 14.91 -9.14 2.61
N VAL A 7 13.91 -9.76 3.25
CA VAL A 7 13.16 -9.16 4.36
C VAL A 7 13.25 -10.11 5.54
N LEU A 8 13.54 -9.57 6.72
CA LEU A 8 13.48 -10.28 7.98
C LEU A 8 12.16 -9.93 8.66
N LEU A 9 11.44 -10.96 9.09
CA LEU A 9 10.14 -10.85 9.76
C LEU A 9 10.21 -11.65 11.05
N GLU A 10 9.50 -11.16 12.07
CA GLU A 10 9.22 -11.94 13.27
C GLU A 10 8.31 -13.13 12.94
N ASP A 11 8.41 -14.21 13.71
CA ASP A 11 7.66 -15.45 13.46
C ASP A 11 6.15 -15.22 13.35
N TRP A 12 5.59 -14.38 14.23
CA TRP A 12 4.17 -14.07 14.23
C TRP A 12 3.72 -13.32 12.96
N GLN A 13 4.59 -12.50 12.38
CA GLN A 13 4.30 -11.77 11.13
C GLN A 13 4.31 -12.73 9.95
N ALA A 14 5.32 -13.60 9.88
CA ALA A 14 5.42 -14.61 8.84
C ALA A 14 4.23 -15.56 8.88
N GLU A 15 3.84 -16.01 10.07
CA GLU A 15 2.68 -16.88 10.27
C GLU A 15 1.36 -16.18 9.88
N HIS A 16 1.18 -14.92 10.28
CA HIS A 16 0.03 -14.14 9.85
C HIS A 16 -0.07 -14.05 8.32
N TYR A 17 1.02 -13.70 7.64
CA TYR A 17 1.03 -13.60 6.18
C TYR A 17 0.79 -14.94 5.49
N LYS A 18 1.32 -16.05 5.99
CA LYS A 18 1.06 -17.39 5.44
C LYS A 18 -0.43 -17.74 5.46
N ARG A 19 -1.15 -17.41 6.54
CA ARG A 19 -2.59 -17.65 6.64
C ARG A 19 -3.37 -16.87 5.58
N VAL A 20 -3.00 -15.62 5.35
CA VAL A 20 -3.62 -14.78 4.32
C VAL A 20 -3.29 -15.31 2.92
N CYS A 21 -2.03 -15.68 2.68
CA CYS A 21 -1.60 -16.28 1.41
C CYS A 21 -2.41 -17.53 1.04
N LEU A 22 -2.59 -18.44 2.00
CA LEU A 22 -3.38 -19.67 1.81
C LEU A 22 -4.85 -19.37 1.51
N LYS A 23 -5.41 -18.31 2.11
CA LYS A 23 -6.82 -17.95 1.95
C LYS A 23 -7.14 -17.32 0.60
N TYR A 24 -6.24 -16.49 0.07
CA TYR A 24 -6.48 -15.70 -1.15
C TYR A 24 -5.69 -16.17 -2.38
N ASP A 25 -4.98 -17.30 -2.28
CA ASP A 25 -4.12 -17.82 -3.34
C ASP A 25 -3.10 -16.77 -3.84
N VAL A 26 -2.48 -16.07 -2.90
CA VAL A 26 -1.45 -15.06 -3.18
C VAL A 26 -0.10 -15.53 -2.69
N SER A 27 0.96 -15.22 -3.44
CA SER A 27 2.31 -15.53 -3.02
C SER A 27 2.70 -14.71 -1.79
N PHE A 28 3.60 -15.26 -0.97
CA PHE A 28 4.16 -14.55 0.19
C PHE A 28 4.80 -13.20 -0.20
N SER A 29 5.43 -13.15 -1.37
CA SER A 29 6.03 -11.92 -1.90
C SER A 29 5.00 -10.83 -2.26
N GLU A 30 3.80 -11.22 -2.70
CA GLU A 30 2.71 -10.30 -3.01
C GLU A 30 2.11 -9.75 -1.73
N MET A 31 1.96 -10.60 -0.71
CA MET A 31 1.47 -10.20 0.60
C MET A 31 2.39 -9.18 1.27
N ILE A 32 3.71 -9.40 1.25
CA ILE A 32 4.69 -8.42 1.78
C ILE A 32 4.61 -7.11 0.99
N ARG A 33 4.54 -7.19 -0.35
CA ARG A 33 4.41 -5.98 -1.19
C ARG A 33 3.13 -5.22 -0.87
N MET A 34 2.03 -5.91 -0.59
CA MET A 34 0.78 -5.28 -0.16
C MET A 34 0.95 -4.53 1.16
N ALA A 35 1.55 -5.16 2.17
CA ALA A 35 1.78 -4.54 3.47
C ALA A 35 2.60 -3.25 3.33
N LEU A 36 3.70 -3.30 2.56
CA LEU A 36 4.52 -2.11 2.27
C LEU A 36 3.74 -1.02 1.53
N CYS A 37 2.87 -1.39 0.59
CA CYS A 37 2.05 -0.41 -0.11
C CYS A 37 1.05 0.27 0.83
N LEU A 38 0.42 -0.48 1.74
CA LEU A 38 -0.47 0.07 2.78
C LEU A 38 0.27 1.06 3.69
N ASP A 39 1.49 0.71 4.13
CA ASP A 39 2.32 1.57 4.98
C ASP A 39 2.68 2.88 4.25
N ILE A 40 3.12 2.80 3.00
CA ILE A 40 3.45 3.98 2.19
C ILE A 40 2.20 4.84 1.97
N MET A 41 1.04 4.24 1.70
CA MET A 41 -0.22 4.99 1.55
C MET A 41 -0.59 5.73 2.83
N PHE A 42 -0.51 5.06 3.98
CA PHE A 42 -0.79 5.66 5.28
C PHE A 42 0.14 6.86 5.55
N ALA A 43 1.45 6.67 5.38
CA ALA A 43 2.44 7.74 5.54
C ALA A 43 2.22 8.90 4.56
N SER A 44 1.87 8.58 3.31
CA SER A 44 1.64 9.57 2.25
C SER A 44 0.37 10.39 2.49
N LYS A 45 -0.69 9.81 3.06
CA LYS A 45 -1.92 10.56 3.42
C LYS A 45 -1.65 11.62 4.49
N ILE A 46 -0.79 11.29 5.46
CA ILE A 46 -0.36 12.24 6.51
C ILE A 46 0.52 13.34 5.91
N THR A 47 1.43 12.97 5.00
CA THR A 47 2.41 13.90 4.41
C THR A 47 1.80 14.81 3.33
N PHE A 48 0.80 14.31 2.59
CA PHE A 48 0.14 14.99 1.47
C PHE A 48 -1.38 14.97 1.62
N PRO A 49 -1.95 15.71 2.59
CA PRO A 49 -3.39 15.70 2.86
C PRO A 49 -4.24 16.15 1.68
N ASN A 50 -3.66 16.92 0.75
CA ASN A 50 -4.34 17.44 -0.45
C ASN A 50 -4.35 16.45 -1.63
N TYR A 51 -3.67 15.29 -1.53
CA TYR A 51 -3.70 14.27 -2.58
C TYR A 51 -5.01 13.48 -2.51
N LYS A 52 -5.76 13.47 -3.62
CA LYS A 52 -7.01 12.71 -3.74
C LYS A 52 -6.71 11.25 -4.06
N TRP A 53 -6.77 10.40 -3.04
CA TRP A 53 -6.63 8.96 -3.18
C TRP A 53 -7.86 8.36 -3.86
N SER A 54 -7.65 7.45 -4.82
CA SER A 54 -8.73 6.68 -5.43
C SER A 54 -9.19 5.49 -4.57
N VAL A 55 -8.39 5.13 -3.56
CA VAL A 55 -8.71 4.13 -2.55
C VAL A 55 -9.08 4.85 -1.25
N ASP A 56 -10.30 4.62 -0.78
CA ASP A 56 -10.74 5.14 0.51
C ASP A 56 -10.18 4.28 1.65
N MET A 57 -9.14 4.80 2.30
CA MET A 57 -8.50 4.14 3.44
C MET A 57 -9.43 4.02 4.66
N GLU A 58 -10.41 4.90 4.83
CA GLU A 58 -11.40 4.74 5.90
C GLU A 58 -12.36 3.60 5.60
N ALA A 59 -12.79 3.46 4.34
CA ALA A 59 -13.57 2.30 3.92
C ALA A 59 -12.78 1.00 4.11
N LEU A 60 -11.47 1.00 3.82
CA LEU A 60 -10.58 -0.14 4.05
C LEU A 60 -10.44 -0.47 5.54
N VAL A 61 -10.18 0.52 6.39
CA VAL A 61 -10.08 0.31 7.83
C VAL A 61 -11.42 -0.11 8.44
N LYS A 62 -12.55 0.45 7.97
CA LYS A 62 -13.89 0.03 8.40
C LYS A 62 -14.22 -1.39 7.96
N ALA A 63 -13.78 -1.80 6.77
CA ALA A 63 -13.87 -3.17 6.28
C ALA A 63 -13.05 -4.16 7.12
N ILE A 64 -11.94 -3.71 7.71
CA ILE A 64 -11.10 -4.53 8.61
C ILE A 64 -11.62 -4.52 10.06
N ARG A 65 -12.15 -3.37 10.55
CA ARG A 65 -12.54 -3.15 11.96
C ARG A 65 -13.93 -3.61 12.31
N LYS A 66 -14.89 -3.57 11.38
CA LYS A 66 -16.18 -4.19 11.68
C LYS A 66 -15.91 -5.68 11.90
N LYS A 67 -16.54 -6.29 12.90
CA LYS A 67 -16.70 -7.75 13.05
C LYS A 67 -17.42 -8.41 11.85
N ASP A 68 -17.45 -7.73 10.71
CA ASP A 68 -17.64 -8.32 9.42
C ASP A 68 -16.32 -9.00 9.05
N GLU A 69 -16.12 -10.21 9.57
CA GLU A 69 -15.29 -11.22 8.88
C GLU A 69 -15.57 -11.21 7.37
N TYR A 70 -16.76 -10.74 6.98
CA TYR A 70 -17.34 -10.66 5.65
C TYR A 70 -16.61 -9.85 4.55
N VAL A 71 -15.79 -8.82 4.79
CA VAL A 71 -15.23 -8.06 3.64
C VAL A 71 -14.00 -8.73 3.05
N ILE A 72 -13.12 -9.23 3.92
CA ILE A 72 -11.97 -10.01 3.51
C ILE A 72 -12.44 -11.45 3.23
N ASP A 73 -13.32 -12.04 4.05
CA ASP A 73 -13.75 -13.45 3.87
C ASP A 73 -14.71 -13.68 2.70
N ASN A 74 -15.49 -12.67 2.27
CA ASN A 74 -16.30 -12.75 1.05
C ASN A 74 -15.70 -11.99 -0.13
N MET A 75 -14.47 -11.47 -0.01
CA MET A 75 -13.74 -11.07 -1.20
C MET A 75 -13.32 -12.35 -1.92
N ASN A 76 -13.91 -12.59 -3.09
CA ASN A 76 -13.37 -13.61 -3.98
C ASN A 76 -11.91 -13.24 -4.33
N ALA A 77 -11.08 -14.24 -4.60
CA ALA A 77 -9.66 -14.05 -4.91
C ALA A 77 -9.47 -12.98 -6.01
N GLU A 78 -10.31 -12.98 -7.04
CA GLU A 78 -10.28 -11.99 -8.12
C GLU A 78 -10.42 -10.53 -7.64
N LYS A 79 -11.40 -10.23 -6.78
CA LYS A 79 -11.56 -8.89 -6.20
C LYS A 79 -10.37 -8.52 -5.33
N PHE A 80 -9.81 -9.49 -4.60
CA PHE A 80 -8.61 -9.28 -3.80
C PHE A 80 -7.41 -8.91 -4.69
N HIS A 81 -7.16 -9.63 -5.79
CA HIS A 81 -6.09 -9.29 -6.76
C HIS A 81 -6.30 -7.94 -7.44
N ASN A 82 -7.53 -7.60 -7.78
CA ASN A 82 -7.86 -6.28 -8.34
C ASN A 82 -7.61 -5.15 -7.33
N PHE A 83 -7.94 -5.40 -6.05
CA PHE A 83 -7.63 -4.49 -4.96
C PHE A 83 -6.11 -4.30 -4.79
N LEU A 84 -5.33 -5.40 -4.78
CA LEU A 84 -3.87 -5.38 -4.73
C LEU A 84 -3.27 -4.50 -5.84
N SER A 85 -3.76 -4.70 -7.07
CA SER A 85 -3.28 -3.95 -8.23
C SER A 85 -3.56 -2.45 -8.07
N LYS A 86 -4.78 -2.07 -7.67
CA LYS A 86 -5.14 -0.66 -7.42
C LYS A 86 -4.26 -0.03 -6.35
N LEU A 87 -4.07 -0.74 -5.24
CA LEU A 87 -3.24 -0.31 -4.13
C LEU A 87 -1.80 -0.02 -4.59
N TYR A 88 -1.21 -0.96 -5.34
CA TYR A 88 0.13 -0.81 -5.91
C TYR A 88 0.23 0.43 -6.82
N PHE A 89 -0.69 0.60 -7.77
CA PHE A 89 -0.65 1.73 -8.69
C PHE A 89 -0.81 3.08 -7.99
N GLU A 90 -1.70 3.18 -7.01
CA GLU A 90 -1.87 4.42 -6.24
C GLU A 90 -0.66 4.75 -5.38
N THR A 91 -0.11 3.74 -4.69
CA THR A 91 1.12 3.90 -3.89
C THR A 91 2.26 4.41 -4.73
N ARG A 92 2.42 3.89 -5.95
CA ARG A 92 3.45 4.33 -6.89
C ARG A 92 3.25 5.79 -7.29
N LYS A 93 2.03 6.21 -7.66
CA LYS A 93 1.74 7.60 -8.01
C LYS A 93 2.07 8.55 -6.85
N ALA A 94 1.69 8.19 -5.63
CA ALA A 94 1.98 8.99 -4.45
C ALA A 94 3.48 9.12 -4.19
N THR A 95 4.24 8.03 -4.34
CA THR A 95 5.70 8.03 -4.20
C THR A 95 6.37 8.89 -5.28
N GLU A 96 5.89 8.81 -6.52
CA GLU A 96 6.38 9.66 -7.62
C GLU A 96 6.12 11.14 -7.34
N LEU A 97 4.96 11.48 -6.77
CA LEU A 97 4.67 12.85 -6.33
C LEU A 97 5.59 13.30 -5.21
N TRP A 98 5.94 12.43 -4.26
CA TRP A 98 6.89 12.78 -3.20
C TRP A 98 8.28 13.10 -3.77
N SER A 99 8.76 12.26 -4.69
CA SER A 99 10.04 12.49 -5.41
C SER A 99 10.02 13.79 -6.21
N LYS A 100 8.90 14.11 -6.87
CA LYS A 100 8.70 15.37 -7.62
C LYS A 100 8.49 16.60 -6.72
N GLY A 101 7.87 16.43 -5.55
CA GLY A 101 7.64 17.50 -4.57
C GLY A 101 8.94 18.03 -3.96
N ASN A 102 9.97 17.19 -3.86
CA ASN A 102 11.33 17.59 -3.47
C ASN A 102 12.10 18.31 -4.58
N THR A 103 11.71 18.16 -5.85
CA THR A 103 12.28 18.93 -6.98
C THR A 103 11.58 20.29 -7.18
N LEU A 104 10.32 20.44 -6.75
CA LEU A 104 9.61 21.73 -6.78
C LEU A 104 10.09 22.72 -5.71
N LYS A 105 10.58 22.25 -4.55
CA LYS A 105 11.19 23.12 -3.53
C LYS A 105 12.63 23.54 -3.85
N THR A 106 13.39 22.72 -4.57
CA THR A 106 14.79 23.03 -4.94
C THR A 106 14.93 23.95 -6.16
N ARG A 107 13.87 24.17 -6.95
CA ARG A 107 13.88 25.14 -8.07
C ARG A 107 13.50 26.57 -7.72
N LYS A 108 12.90 26.82 -6.54
CA LYS A 108 12.50 28.19 -6.14
C LYS A 108 13.57 28.98 -5.35
N SER A 109 14.76 28.41 -5.10
CA SER A 109 15.82 29.09 -4.34
C SER A 109 17.04 29.54 -5.17
N LYS A 110 16.94 29.58 -6.51
CA LYS A 110 18.05 30.03 -7.39
C LYS A 110 17.61 31.06 -8.45
N THR A 111 16.68 31.94 -8.12
CA THR A 111 16.46 33.13 -8.94
C THR A 111 16.10 34.32 -8.06
N LYS A 112 17.09 34.78 -7.31
CA LYS A 112 17.24 36.18 -6.89
C LYS A 112 18.74 36.44 -6.79
N GLU A 113 19.29 36.95 -7.89
CA GLU A 113 20.36 37.95 -7.96
C GLU A 113 20.37 38.52 -9.38
#